data_AF-A0A8J7VNK7-F1
#
_entry.id   AF-A0A8J7VNK7-F1
#
_cell.length_a   1.000
_cell.length_b   1.000
_cell.length_c   1.000
_cell.angle_alpha   90.00
_cell.angle_beta   90.00
_cell.angle_gamma   90.00
#
_symmetry.space_group_name_H-M   'P 1'
#
loop_
_entity.id
_entity.type
_entity.pdbx_description
1 polymer ?
#
loop_
_entity_poly.entity_id
_entity_poly.type
_entity_poly.pdbx_seq_one_letter_code
_entity_poly.pdbx_strand_id
1 'polypeptide(L)'
;EKTLCIHCNVAEPDTGEAYDRCPRGTAVKAEAYLKSTGIGDTAYFGPEAEFFLFDDVRYSVTMNKVSFQVDSVDAAWNTDTTYEGGNSGHRPGVKGGYFPVNPIDDAQDLRGEMLSTMKRMGIKVDKHHHEVGSTQHELGMIFGGLVEQGDNMQKYKYVIHNVAHAYGKSATFMPKPIKGDNGSGMHVNMSIWKDGKPLFSGDKYADLSQEALYFIGGILKHAKALNAITNPSTNSYKRLIPGFEAPVLRAYSARNRSGAVRIPWTESPKAKRVEARFPDPAANPYLCYAALLMAGLDGIKHKIDPGPASDKDLYDLPPEELAAIPTVCGSLREALEELEKDMDFLLAGDVFTKGQLESYMAIKWEEVYAYEHTPHPIEYQMYYSC
;
A
#
# COMPACT_ATOMS: atom_id res chain seq x y z
N GLU A 1 -18.94 8.73 -28.27
CA GLU A 1 -18.87 10.17 -27.92
C GLU A 1 -17.54 10.46 -27.24
N LYS A 2 -17.06 11.71 -27.23
CA LYS A 2 -15.84 12.08 -26.49
C LYS A 2 -16.23 12.53 -25.08
N THR A 3 -15.59 11.97 -24.05
CA THR A 3 -15.90 12.26 -22.64
C THR A 3 -14.69 12.87 -21.94
N LEU A 4 -14.92 13.84 -21.04
CA LEU A 4 -13.91 14.44 -20.17
C LEU A 4 -14.15 14.00 -18.72
N CYS A 5 -13.12 13.51 -18.05
CA CYS A 5 -13.16 13.15 -16.64
C CYS A 5 -12.57 14.28 -15.79
N ILE A 6 -13.26 14.66 -14.70
CA ILE A 6 -12.87 15.75 -13.80
C ILE A 6 -12.86 15.21 -12.36
N HIS A 7 -11.79 15.50 -11.61
CA HIS A 7 -11.75 15.21 -10.16
C HIS A 7 -12.46 16.32 -9.40
N CYS A 8 -13.31 15.95 -8.44
CA CYS A 8 -14.10 16.88 -7.63
C CYS A 8 -13.86 16.63 -6.15
N ASN A 9 -14.03 17.68 -5.35
CA ASN A 9 -14.25 17.56 -3.91
C ASN A 9 -15.77 17.58 -3.64
N VAL A 10 -16.17 17.07 -2.48
CA VAL A 10 -17.56 17.11 -2.02
C VAL A 10 -17.75 18.35 -1.14
N ALA A 11 -18.90 19.03 -1.30
CA ALA A 11 -19.31 20.16 -0.50
C ALA A 11 -20.68 19.89 0.15
N GLU A 12 -20.93 20.49 1.30
CA GLU A 12 -22.24 20.44 1.96
C GLU A 12 -23.26 21.21 1.11
N PRO A 13 -24.43 20.63 0.80
CA PRO A 13 -25.38 21.23 -0.15
C PRO A 13 -26.01 22.52 0.36
N ASP A 14 -26.18 22.66 1.67
CA ASP A 14 -26.88 23.80 2.28
C ASP A 14 -25.95 25.01 2.49
N THR A 15 -24.67 24.78 2.83
CA THR A 15 -23.70 25.84 3.15
C THR A 15 -22.68 26.09 2.04
N GLY A 16 -22.46 25.13 1.15
CA GLY A 16 -21.38 25.13 0.16
C GLY A 16 -19.99 24.93 0.77
N GLU A 17 -19.89 24.66 2.07
CA GLU A 17 -18.62 24.42 2.76
C GLU A 17 -18.03 23.05 2.38
N ALA A 18 -16.72 22.87 2.58
CA ALA A 18 -16.07 21.61 2.27
C ALA A 18 -16.62 20.47 3.15
N TYR A 19 -16.98 19.34 2.53
CA TYR A 19 -17.50 18.21 3.27
C TYR A 19 -16.42 17.52 4.09
N ASP A 20 -16.61 17.45 5.40
CA ASP A 20 -15.59 16.97 6.35
C ASP A 20 -15.26 15.47 6.23
N ARG A 21 -16.09 14.69 5.53
CA ARG A 21 -15.79 13.27 5.26
C ARG A 21 -15.25 13.01 3.86
N CYS A 22 -15.04 14.04 3.04
CA CYS A 22 -14.45 13.91 1.71
C CYS A 22 -12.96 13.50 1.80
N PRO A 23 -12.55 12.31 1.32
CA PRO A 23 -11.15 11.86 1.42
C PRO A 23 -10.17 12.79 0.72
N ARG A 24 -10.53 13.29 -0.47
CA ARG A 24 -9.71 14.25 -1.22
C ARG A 24 -9.63 15.60 -0.49
N GLY A 25 -10.69 16.01 0.20
CA GLY A 25 -10.70 17.17 1.08
C GLY A 25 -9.72 17.02 2.26
N THR A 26 -9.71 15.86 2.92
CA THR A 26 -8.74 15.52 3.98
C THR A 26 -7.29 15.64 3.49
N ALA A 27 -6.99 15.14 2.29
CA ALA A 27 -5.68 15.28 1.66
C ALA A 27 -5.27 16.75 1.44
N VAL A 28 -6.19 17.60 0.97
CA VAL A 28 -5.97 19.05 0.83
C VAL A 28 -5.70 19.70 2.19
N LYS A 29 -6.48 19.34 3.22
CA LYS A 29 -6.27 19.85 4.59
C LYS A 29 -4.90 19.42 5.14
N ALA A 30 -4.44 18.20 4.86
CA ALA A 30 -3.14 17.71 5.31
C ALA A 30 -1.97 18.51 4.71
N GLU A 31 -2.00 18.83 3.41
CA GLU A 31 -1.00 19.70 2.77
C GLU A 31 -1.02 21.12 3.34
N ALA A 32 -2.21 21.67 3.61
CA ALA A 32 -2.36 22.98 4.24
C ALA A 32 -1.83 22.97 5.68
N TYR A 33 -2.09 21.90 6.43
CA TYR A 33 -1.60 21.74 7.79
C TYR A 33 -0.07 21.72 7.84
N LEU A 34 0.60 20.94 6.98
CA LEU A 34 2.07 20.95 6.85
C LEU A 34 2.61 22.38 6.73
N LYS A 35 2.06 23.19 5.81
CA LYS A 35 2.48 24.59 5.63
C LYS A 35 2.24 25.41 6.90
N SER A 36 1.07 25.25 7.53
CA SER A 36 0.71 25.98 8.75
C SER A 36 1.65 25.70 9.92
N THR A 37 2.24 24.50 10.00
CA THR A 37 3.22 24.14 11.03
C THR A 37 4.58 24.81 10.86
N GLY A 38 4.90 25.33 9.67
CA GLY A 38 6.22 25.85 9.33
C GLY A 38 7.34 24.79 9.20
N ILE A 39 7.01 23.49 9.31
CA ILE A 39 7.97 22.37 9.14
C ILE A 39 8.44 22.28 7.69
N GLY A 40 7.54 22.45 6.72
CA GLY A 40 7.87 22.49 5.30
C GLY A 40 6.75 23.07 4.45
N ASP A 41 7.05 23.30 3.18
CA ASP A 41 6.14 23.92 2.21
C ASP A 41 5.48 22.89 1.29
N THR A 42 6.11 21.73 1.12
CA THR A 42 5.66 20.68 0.21
C THR A 42 6.04 19.31 0.76
N ALA A 43 5.10 18.36 0.71
CA ALA A 43 5.38 16.95 0.92
C ALA A 43 5.20 16.21 -0.41
N TYR A 44 6.20 15.44 -0.80
CA TYR A 44 6.17 14.61 -1.98
C TYR A 44 5.88 13.16 -1.61
N PHE A 45 5.03 12.52 -2.41
CA PHE A 45 4.62 11.13 -2.28
C PHE A 45 4.94 10.37 -3.57
N GLY A 46 5.52 9.18 -3.46
CA GLY A 46 5.81 8.26 -4.56
C GLY A 46 5.33 6.85 -4.21
N PRO A 47 4.06 6.52 -4.47
CA PRO A 47 3.51 5.21 -4.18
C PRO A 47 3.86 4.20 -5.29
N GLU A 48 4.28 3.00 -4.90
CA GLU A 48 4.51 1.84 -5.77
C GLU A 48 3.41 0.81 -5.48
N ALA A 49 2.33 0.81 -6.25
CA ALA A 49 1.19 -0.09 -6.05
C ALA A 49 1.27 -1.31 -6.97
N GLU A 50 1.60 -2.45 -6.38
CA GLU A 50 1.67 -3.74 -7.06
C GLU A 50 0.26 -4.26 -7.38
N PHE A 51 0.14 -5.14 -8.38
CA PHE A 51 -1.13 -5.74 -8.78
C PHE A 51 -0.94 -7.12 -9.40
N PHE A 52 -2.04 -7.85 -9.56
CA PHE A 52 -2.08 -9.15 -10.23
C PHE A 52 -2.90 -9.06 -11.51
N LEU A 53 -2.55 -9.88 -12.50
CA LEU A 53 -3.35 -10.13 -13.69
C LEU A 53 -3.79 -11.60 -13.71
N PHE A 54 -5.07 -11.83 -13.94
CA PHE A 54 -5.65 -13.16 -14.08
C PHE A 54 -6.43 -13.27 -15.39
N ASP A 55 -6.55 -14.47 -15.93
CA ASP A 55 -7.39 -14.79 -17.09
C ASP A 55 -8.81 -15.23 -16.66
N ASP A 56 -8.95 -15.92 -15.52
CA ASP A 56 -10.24 -16.33 -14.95
C ASP A 56 -10.29 -16.03 -13.44
N VAL A 57 -11.41 -15.49 -12.97
CA VAL A 57 -11.66 -15.24 -11.55
C VAL A 57 -13.10 -15.63 -11.22
N ARG A 58 -13.27 -16.58 -10.30
CA ARG A 58 -14.58 -17.11 -9.89
C ARG A 58 -14.66 -17.17 -8.38
N TYR A 59 -15.78 -16.73 -7.79
CA TYR A 59 -16.01 -16.85 -6.36
C TYR A 59 -17.49 -17.11 -6.03
N SER A 60 -17.75 -17.68 -4.85
CA SER A 60 -19.09 -17.96 -4.32
C SER A 60 -19.06 -17.78 -2.82
N VAL A 61 -20.04 -17.06 -2.27
CA VAL A 61 -20.28 -16.92 -0.83
C VAL A 61 -21.79 -17.10 -0.60
N THR A 62 -22.20 -18.35 -0.47
CA THR A 62 -23.60 -18.75 -0.23
C THR A 62 -23.68 -19.71 0.96
N MET A 63 -24.88 -19.90 1.51
CA MET A 63 -25.13 -20.72 2.70
C MET A 63 -24.48 -22.12 2.66
N ASN A 64 -24.39 -22.74 1.48
CA ASN A 64 -23.84 -24.07 1.28
C ASN A 64 -22.50 -24.09 0.51
N LYS A 65 -21.95 -22.93 0.10
CA LYS A 65 -20.72 -22.86 -0.71
C LYS A 65 -19.96 -21.56 -0.50
N VAL A 66 -18.77 -21.68 0.08
CA VAL A 66 -17.74 -20.63 0.12
C VAL A 66 -16.52 -21.11 -0.68
N SER A 67 -16.15 -20.39 -1.74
CA SER A 67 -15.02 -20.76 -2.59
C SER A 67 -14.53 -19.56 -3.40
N PHE A 68 -13.25 -19.57 -3.76
CA PHE A 68 -12.71 -18.76 -4.85
C PHE A 68 -11.74 -19.59 -5.69
N GLN A 69 -11.57 -19.20 -6.94
CA GLN A 69 -10.56 -19.72 -7.84
C GLN A 69 -10.11 -18.58 -8.75
N VAL A 70 -8.80 -18.49 -8.94
CA VAL A 70 -8.17 -17.61 -9.92
C VAL A 70 -7.35 -18.48 -10.86
N ASP A 71 -7.19 -18.04 -12.09
CA ASP A 71 -6.34 -18.70 -13.05
C ASP A 71 -5.64 -17.70 -13.98
N SER A 72 -4.46 -18.06 -14.48
CA SER A 72 -3.73 -17.29 -15.49
C SER A 72 -2.79 -18.21 -16.27
N VAL A 73 -2.57 -17.92 -17.54
CA VAL A 73 -1.73 -18.72 -18.45
C VAL A 73 -0.29 -18.85 -17.94
N ASP A 74 0.25 -17.81 -17.31
CA ASP A 74 1.57 -17.70 -16.70
C ASP A 74 1.61 -18.20 -15.24
N ALA A 75 0.48 -18.62 -14.67
CA ALA A 75 0.42 -19.07 -13.29
C ALA A 75 1.22 -20.36 -13.05
N ALA A 76 1.97 -20.40 -11.94
CA ALA A 76 2.86 -21.50 -11.59
C ALA A 76 2.17 -22.86 -11.44
N TRP A 77 0.84 -22.90 -11.24
CA TRP A 77 0.06 -24.13 -11.12
C TRP A 77 -0.40 -24.74 -12.45
N ASN A 78 -0.14 -24.09 -13.60
CA ASN A 78 -0.58 -24.56 -14.93
C ASN A 78 0.50 -25.34 -15.72
N THR A 79 1.42 -26.00 -15.03
CA THR A 79 2.55 -26.71 -15.69
C THR A 79 2.12 -27.94 -16.46
N ASP A 80 1.02 -28.60 -16.08
CA ASP A 80 0.43 -29.78 -16.73
C ASP A 80 -0.94 -29.51 -17.38
N THR A 81 -1.42 -28.27 -17.32
CA THR A 81 -2.69 -27.86 -17.92
C THR A 81 -2.68 -28.08 -19.44
N THR A 82 -3.74 -28.67 -19.97
CA THR A 82 -3.92 -28.86 -21.41
C THR A 82 -4.54 -27.61 -22.02
N TYR A 83 -3.87 -27.05 -23.03
CA TYR A 83 -4.37 -25.95 -23.85
C TYR A 83 -4.63 -26.43 -25.27
N GLU A 84 -5.61 -25.83 -25.96
CA GLU A 84 -5.94 -26.17 -27.35
C GLU A 84 -4.73 -26.08 -28.29
N GLY A 85 -3.89 -25.04 -28.11
CA GLY A 85 -2.65 -24.84 -28.86
C GLY A 85 -1.42 -25.60 -28.33
N GLY A 86 -1.59 -26.46 -27.33
CA GLY A 86 -0.50 -27.09 -26.58
C GLY A 86 0.05 -26.20 -25.46
N ASN A 87 0.67 -26.83 -24.46
CA ASN A 87 1.29 -26.12 -23.33
C ASN A 87 2.75 -25.77 -23.66
N SER A 88 3.11 -24.47 -23.66
CA SER A 88 4.46 -23.99 -24.02
C SER A 88 5.53 -24.27 -22.95
N GLY A 89 5.13 -24.50 -21.70
CA GLY A 89 6.03 -24.83 -20.59
C GLY A 89 6.85 -23.67 -20.01
N HIS A 90 6.81 -22.46 -20.57
CA HIS A 90 7.56 -21.31 -20.08
C HIS A 90 6.74 -20.51 -19.06
N ARG A 91 7.02 -20.67 -17.76
CA ARG A 91 6.29 -19.97 -16.67
C ARG A 91 7.22 -19.58 -15.53
N PRO A 92 6.93 -18.48 -14.82
CA PRO A 92 7.57 -18.21 -13.54
C PRO A 92 7.13 -19.27 -12.51
N GLY A 93 8.08 -19.73 -11.69
CA GLY A 93 7.76 -20.53 -10.50
C GLY A 93 7.11 -19.67 -9.42
N VAL A 94 6.72 -20.31 -8.30
CA VAL A 94 6.34 -19.58 -7.08
C VAL A 94 7.50 -18.69 -6.64
N LYS A 95 7.23 -17.40 -6.41
CA LYS A 95 8.23 -16.35 -6.17
C LYS A 95 9.28 -16.18 -7.29
N GLY A 96 8.99 -16.67 -8.50
CA GLY A 96 9.89 -16.70 -9.63
C GLY A 96 9.60 -15.64 -10.70
N GLY A 97 8.67 -14.73 -10.46
CA GLY A 97 8.24 -13.71 -11.42
C GLY A 97 9.20 -12.52 -11.54
N TYR A 98 10.20 -12.39 -10.67
CA TYR A 98 11.04 -11.20 -10.65
C TYR A 98 12.10 -11.20 -11.78
N PHE A 99 11.81 -10.46 -12.84
CA PHE A 99 12.67 -10.16 -14.00
C PHE A 99 13.13 -11.34 -14.88
N PRO A 100 12.34 -12.43 -15.07
CA PRO A 100 12.60 -13.30 -16.20
C PRO A 100 12.26 -12.55 -17.50
N VAL A 101 12.93 -12.90 -18.59
CA VAL A 101 12.64 -12.32 -19.92
C VAL A 101 11.54 -13.12 -20.63
N ASN A 102 10.98 -12.58 -21.70
CA ASN A 102 10.11 -13.35 -22.60
C ASN A 102 10.80 -14.66 -23.05
N PRO A 103 10.06 -15.77 -23.18
CA PRO A 103 8.61 -15.89 -23.09
C PRO A 103 8.07 -16.19 -21.68
N ILE A 104 8.89 -16.15 -20.62
CA ILE A 104 8.42 -16.40 -19.25
C ILE A 104 7.57 -15.21 -18.74
N ASP A 105 8.04 -13.99 -18.98
CA ASP A 105 7.25 -12.76 -18.77
C ASP A 105 6.40 -12.49 -20.02
N ASP A 106 5.13 -12.86 -19.99
CA ASP A 106 4.21 -12.71 -21.13
C ASP A 106 3.54 -11.32 -21.18
N ALA A 107 3.57 -10.57 -20.08
CA ALA A 107 2.83 -9.33 -19.91
C ALA A 107 3.64 -8.06 -20.24
N GLN A 108 4.82 -8.17 -20.88
CA GLN A 108 5.66 -7.02 -21.23
C GLN A 108 4.92 -5.98 -22.09
N ASP A 109 4.27 -6.41 -23.17
CA ASP A 109 3.53 -5.51 -24.07
C ASP A 109 2.32 -4.88 -23.38
N LEU A 110 1.61 -5.66 -22.56
CA LEU A 110 0.46 -5.21 -21.78
C LEU A 110 0.86 -4.14 -20.76
N ARG A 111 1.96 -4.34 -20.03
CA ARG A 111 2.52 -3.32 -19.12
C ARG A 111 2.99 -2.07 -19.89
N GLY A 112 3.55 -2.25 -21.08
CA GLY A 112 3.92 -1.15 -21.98
C GLY A 112 2.73 -0.27 -22.39
N GLU A 113 1.59 -0.89 -22.75
CA GLU A 113 0.37 -0.16 -23.10
C GLU A 113 -0.25 0.55 -21.88
N MET A 114 -0.17 -0.06 -20.69
CA MET A 114 -0.57 0.59 -19.43
C MET A 114 0.25 1.88 -19.19
N LEU A 115 1.58 1.82 -19.25
CA LEU A 115 2.44 2.99 -19.10
C LEU A 115 2.15 4.07 -20.16
N SER A 116 2.02 3.67 -21.42
CA SER A 116 1.70 4.57 -22.53
C SER A 116 0.37 5.30 -22.28
N THR A 117 -0.64 4.56 -21.82
CA THR A 117 -1.97 5.11 -21.49
C THR A 117 -1.91 6.06 -20.30
N MET A 118 -1.21 5.68 -19.22
CA MET A 118 -0.98 6.56 -18.06
C MET A 118 -0.32 7.88 -18.47
N LYS A 119 0.70 7.81 -19.33
CA LYS A 119 1.39 9.00 -19.87
C LYS A 119 0.45 9.88 -20.70
N ARG A 120 -0.42 9.29 -21.54
CA ARG A 120 -1.46 10.03 -22.29
C ARG A 120 -2.46 10.73 -21.36
N MET A 121 -2.69 10.20 -20.16
CA MET A 121 -3.53 10.80 -19.11
C MET A 121 -2.80 11.81 -18.22
N GLY A 122 -1.56 12.17 -18.57
CA GLY A 122 -0.77 13.19 -17.88
C GLY A 122 -0.01 12.70 -16.64
N ILE A 123 0.02 11.39 -16.38
CA ILE A 123 0.84 10.82 -15.30
C ILE A 123 2.28 10.76 -15.78
N LYS A 124 3.22 11.23 -14.95
CA LYS A 124 4.65 11.04 -15.20
C LYS A 124 5.05 9.64 -14.74
N VAL A 125 5.59 8.83 -15.65
CA VAL A 125 5.94 7.43 -15.42
C VAL A 125 7.43 7.20 -15.56
N ASP A 126 7.98 6.17 -14.91
CA ASP A 126 9.40 5.84 -14.92
C ASP A 126 9.72 4.40 -15.35
N LYS A 127 9.12 3.38 -14.70
CA LYS A 127 9.45 1.95 -14.88
C LYS A 127 8.20 1.08 -15.00
N HIS A 128 8.37 -0.12 -15.54
CA HIS A 128 7.44 -1.24 -15.35
C HIS A 128 8.25 -2.52 -15.24
N HIS A 129 7.74 -3.50 -14.51
CA HIS A 129 8.33 -4.83 -14.44
C HIS A 129 7.33 -5.87 -13.97
N HIS A 130 7.66 -7.12 -14.23
CA HIS A 130 7.08 -8.23 -13.51
C HIS A 130 7.56 -8.20 -12.06
N GLU A 131 6.67 -8.57 -11.14
CA GLU A 131 6.96 -8.64 -9.70
C GLU A 131 7.20 -10.08 -9.25
N VAL A 132 7.54 -10.28 -7.98
CA VAL A 132 7.99 -11.58 -7.44
C VAL A 132 6.96 -12.69 -7.61
N GLY A 133 5.69 -12.40 -7.36
CA GLY A 133 4.61 -13.38 -7.54
C GLY A 133 4.44 -13.80 -8.99
N SER A 134 4.04 -15.05 -9.22
CA SER A 134 3.96 -15.66 -10.56
C SER A 134 3.07 -14.92 -11.58
N THR A 135 2.12 -14.12 -11.12
CA THR A 135 1.15 -13.36 -11.94
C THR A 135 1.10 -11.87 -11.53
N GLN A 136 2.20 -11.39 -10.93
CA GLN A 136 2.28 -10.11 -10.25
C GLN A 136 3.05 -9.08 -11.09
N HIS A 137 2.66 -7.81 -11.00
CA HIS A 137 3.29 -6.73 -11.74
C HIS A 137 3.36 -5.44 -10.92
N GLU A 138 4.26 -4.56 -11.32
CA GLU A 138 4.35 -3.18 -10.82
C GLU A 138 4.61 -2.22 -11.98
N LEU A 139 3.98 -1.04 -11.90
CA LEU A 139 4.22 0.10 -12.76
C LEU A 139 4.61 1.27 -11.86
N GLY A 140 5.63 2.02 -12.26
CA GLY A 140 6.14 3.15 -11.50
C GLY A 140 5.60 4.49 -12.00
N MET A 141 5.41 5.40 -11.06
CA MET A 141 5.02 6.79 -11.30
C MET A 141 5.96 7.73 -10.55
N ILE A 142 6.36 8.81 -11.21
CA ILE A 142 7.20 9.84 -10.60
C ILE A 142 6.38 10.51 -9.49
N PHE A 143 7.03 10.70 -8.34
CA PHE A 143 6.45 11.35 -7.17
C PHE A 143 5.87 12.74 -7.48
N GLY A 144 4.97 13.20 -6.61
CA GLY A 144 4.29 14.50 -6.73
C GLY A 144 3.66 14.93 -5.40
N GLY A 145 2.86 15.99 -5.41
CA GLY A 145 2.16 16.45 -4.20
C GLY A 145 1.21 15.36 -3.67
N LEU A 146 0.82 15.46 -2.40
CA LEU A 146 -0.05 14.47 -1.74
C LEU A 146 -1.37 14.31 -2.49
N VAL A 147 -2.04 15.43 -2.82
CA VAL A 147 -3.33 15.41 -3.54
C VAL A 147 -3.14 14.92 -4.98
N GLU A 148 -2.11 15.40 -5.66
CA GLU A 148 -1.77 15.00 -7.04
C GLU A 148 -1.54 13.49 -7.13
N GLN A 149 -0.85 12.92 -6.16
CA GLN A 149 -0.53 11.49 -6.13
C GLN A 149 -1.73 10.66 -5.71
N GLY A 150 -2.62 11.19 -4.87
CA GLY A 150 -3.95 10.61 -4.65
C GLY A 150 -4.76 10.51 -5.94
N ASP A 151 -4.81 11.60 -6.72
CA ASP A 151 -5.48 11.64 -8.03
C ASP A 151 -4.81 10.65 -9.02
N ASN A 152 -3.47 10.62 -9.06
CA ASN A 152 -2.73 9.73 -9.95
C ASN A 152 -2.90 8.26 -9.59
N MET A 153 -2.98 7.90 -8.30
CA MET A 153 -3.24 6.51 -7.88
C MET A 153 -4.64 6.03 -8.30
N GLN A 154 -5.65 6.91 -8.28
CA GLN A 154 -6.98 6.57 -8.80
C GLN A 154 -6.96 6.35 -10.31
N LYS A 155 -6.27 7.22 -11.07
CA LYS A 155 -6.07 7.05 -12.52
C LYS A 155 -5.27 5.79 -12.83
N TYR A 156 -4.23 5.50 -12.06
CA TYR A 156 -3.38 4.32 -12.18
C TYR A 156 -4.21 3.03 -12.13
N LYS A 157 -5.01 2.86 -11.06
CA LYS A 157 -5.91 1.71 -10.92
C LYS A 157 -6.93 1.63 -12.06
N TYR A 158 -7.49 2.78 -12.46
CA TYR A 158 -8.43 2.84 -13.57
C TYR A 158 -7.80 2.37 -14.90
N VAL A 159 -6.62 2.89 -15.25
CA VAL A 159 -5.91 2.48 -16.48
C VAL A 159 -5.60 1.00 -16.45
N ILE A 160 -5.07 0.49 -15.35
CA ILE A 160 -4.68 -0.93 -15.25
C ILE A 160 -5.89 -1.85 -15.38
N HIS A 161 -6.99 -1.58 -14.67
CA HIS A 161 -8.21 -2.37 -14.83
C HIS A 161 -8.72 -2.36 -16.28
N ASN A 162 -8.74 -1.20 -16.94
CA ASN A 162 -9.33 -1.09 -18.28
C ASN A 162 -8.41 -1.64 -19.38
N VAL A 163 -7.09 -1.44 -19.28
CA VAL A 163 -6.14 -2.04 -20.22
C VAL A 163 -6.11 -3.55 -20.06
N ALA A 164 -6.09 -4.07 -18.82
CA ALA A 164 -6.21 -5.51 -18.59
C ALA A 164 -7.50 -6.07 -19.21
N HIS A 165 -8.63 -5.41 -18.97
CA HIS A 165 -9.92 -5.81 -19.54
C HIS A 165 -9.92 -5.81 -21.08
N ALA A 166 -9.32 -4.80 -21.70
CA ALA A 166 -9.18 -4.72 -23.16
C ALA A 166 -8.32 -5.85 -23.75
N TYR A 167 -7.41 -6.42 -22.95
CA TYR A 167 -6.57 -7.57 -23.31
C TYR A 167 -7.21 -8.92 -22.89
N GLY A 168 -8.46 -8.93 -22.43
CA GLY A 168 -9.14 -10.15 -21.99
C GLY A 168 -8.69 -10.66 -20.62
N LYS A 169 -7.99 -9.85 -19.83
CA LYS A 169 -7.53 -10.16 -18.47
C LYS A 169 -8.33 -9.40 -17.41
N SER A 170 -8.25 -9.86 -16.18
CA SER A 170 -8.82 -9.23 -14.99
C SER A 170 -7.69 -8.82 -14.05
N ALA A 171 -7.49 -7.51 -13.86
CA ALA A 171 -6.52 -6.99 -12.90
C ALA A 171 -7.12 -6.89 -11.49
N THR A 172 -6.30 -7.10 -10.46
CA THR A 172 -6.68 -6.84 -9.06
C THR A 172 -5.54 -6.24 -8.25
N PHE A 173 -5.91 -5.32 -7.38
CA PHE A 173 -5.05 -4.64 -6.41
C PHE A 173 -5.19 -5.24 -4.99
N MET A 174 -5.87 -6.38 -4.88
CA MET A 174 -6.09 -7.04 -3.59
C MET A 174 -4.73 -7.39 -2.93
N PRO A 175 -4.53 -7.14 -1.63
CA PRO A 175 -3.22 -7.34 -0.98
C PRO A 175 -2.70 -8.77 -1.04
N LYS A 176 -3.58 -9.77 -1.01
CA LYS A 176 -3.24 -11.19 -1.02
C LYS A 176 -4.28 -12.00 -1.79
N PRO A 177 -4.22 -12.04 -3.13
CA PRO A 177 -5.18 -12.79 -3.93
C PRO A 177 -4.92 -14.30 -3.89
N ILE A 178 -3.68 -14.72 -3.66
CA ILE A 178 -3.26 -16.13 -3.61
C ILE A 178 -2.44 -16.43 -2.34
N LYS A 179 -2.62 -17.63 -1.79
CA LYS A 179 -1.85 -18.16 -0.66
C LYS A 179 -0.57 -18.81 -1.18
N GLY A 180 0.56 -18.57 -0.51
CA GLY A 180 1.83 -19.29 -0.79
C GLY A 180 2.78 -18.56 -1.76
N ASP A 181 2.35 -17.45 -2.36
CA ASP A 181 3.20 -16.56 -3.18
C ASP A 181 3.21 -15.14 -2.58
N ASN A 182 3.97 -14.19 -3.16
CA ASN A 182 3.99 -12.80 -2.71
C ASN A 182 2.60 -12.13 -2.82
N GLY A 183 2.42 -11.00 -2.13
CA GLY A 183 1.16 -10.23 -2.14
C GLY A 183 1.43 -8.77 -2.51
N SER A 184 0.40 -8.05 -2.95
CA SER A 184 0.51 -6.68 -3.44
C SER A 184 0.69 -5.65 -2.32
N GLY A 185 1.83 -4.97 -2.30
CA GLY A 185 2.09 -3.79 -1.50
C GLY A 185 1.72 -2.48 -2.20
N MET A 186 1.61 -1.42 -1.40
CA MET A 186 1.68 -0.04 -1.87
C MET A 186 2.81 0.66 -1.11
N HIS A 187 4.06 0.50 -1.55
CA HIS A 187 5.17 1.15 -0.86
C HIS A 187 5.11 2.66 -1.07
N VAL A 188 5.02 3.43 0.02
CA VAL A 188 4.84 4.89 -0.06
C VAL A 188 6.15 5.59 0.28
N ASN A 189 6.83 6.10 -0.74
CA ASN A 189 8.01 6.95 -0.59
C ASN A 189 7.58 8.38 -0.24
N MET A 190 8.20 8.99 0.77
CA MET A 190 7.83 10.31 1.31
C MET A 190 9.05 11.20 1.54
N SER A 191 8.92 12.48 1.22
CA SER A 191 9.89 13.51 1.62
C SER A 191 9.21 14.85 1.86
N ILE A 192 9.72 15.62 2.84
CA ILE A 192 9.29 17.01 3.08
C ILE A 192 10.34 17.97 2.55
N TRP A 193 9.89 19.08 1.97
CA TRP A 193 10.73 20.14 1.42
C TRP A 193 10.34 21.49 2.00
N LYS A 194 11.34 22.34 2.20
CA LYS A 194 11.19 23.70 2.68
C LYS A 194 12.11 24.64 1.89
N ASP A 195 11.58 25.76 1.40
CA ASP A 195 12.33 26.75 0.62
C ASP A 195 13.15 26.14 -0.53
N GLY A 196 12.58 25.13 -1.20
CA GLY A 196 13.24 24.42 -2.30
C GLY A 196 14.38 23.47 -1.90
N LYS A 197 14.53 23.16 -0.61
CA LYS A 197 15.54 22.23 -0.08
C LYS A 197 14.89 20.99 0.56
N PRO A 198 15.48 19.79 0.42
CA PRO A 198 14.97 18.57 1.04
C PRO A 198 15.20 18.61 2.55
N LEU A 199 14.13 18.60 3.35
CA LEU A 199 14.22 18.58 4.82
C LEU A 199 14.83 17.27 5.33
N PHE A 200 14.63 16.18 4.59
CA PHE A 200 15.01 14.84 5.03
C PHE A 200 16.49 14.50 4.82
N SER A 201 17.24 15.31 4.06
CA SER A 201 18.67 15.10 3.88
C SER A 201 19.45 15.69 5.05
N GLY A 202 20.43 14.95 5.58
CA GLY A 202 21.26 15.40 6.70
C GLY A 202 22.51 14.54 6.90
N ASP A 203 23.00 14.49 8.13
CA ASP A 203 24.26 13.86 8.53
C ASP A 203 24.09 12.72 9.55
N LYS A 204 22.86 12.23 9.74
CA LYS A 204 22.53 11.13 10.65
C LYS A 204 22.55 9.80 9.90
N TYR A 205 21.89 8.80 10.48
CA TYR A 205 21.83 7.45 9.90
C TYR A 205 21.33 7.49 8.44
N ALA A 206 22.08 6.84 7.54
CA ALA A 206 21.82 6.81 6.10
C ALA A 206 21.72 8.19 5.40
N ASP A 207 22.44 9.18 5.93
CA ASP A 207 22.43 10.59 5.52
C ASP A 207 21.05 11.25 5.60
N LEU A 208 20.23 10.79 6.55
CA LEU A 208 19.00 11.47 6.91
C LEU A 208 19.26 12.63 7.87
N SER A 209 18.35 13.60 7.90
CA SER A 209 18.31 14.62 8.93
C SER A 209 17.70 14.10 10.23
N GLN A 210 17.85 14.87 11.30
CA GLN A 210 17.21 14.54 12.57
C GLN A 210 15.68 14.60 12.45
N GLU A 211 15.16 15.54 11.67
CA GLU A 211 13.74 15.69 11.37
C GLU A 211 13.18 14.47 10.64
N ALA A 212 13.93 13.89 9.69
CA ALA A 212 13.54 12.64 9.05
C ALA A 212 13.50 11.47 10.04
N LEU A 213 14.45 11.38 10.98
CA LEU A 213 14.40 10.34 12.01
C LEU A 213 13.19 10.51 12.93
N TYR A 214 12.85 11.74 13.32
CA TYR A 214 11.63 12.01 14.09
C TYR A 214 10.36 11.69 13.29
N PHE A 215 10.35 11.97 11.99
CA PHE A 215 9.26 11.58 11.10
C PHE A 215 9.05 10.05 11.09
N ILE A 216 10.15 9.28 11.01
CA ILE A 216 10.12 7.82 11.14
C ILE A 216 9.58 7.43 12.53
N GLY A 217 10.02 8.10 13.60
CA GLY A 217 9.57 7.84 14.97
C GLY A 217 8.06 8.00 15.12
N GLY A 218 7.48 9.04 14.50
CA GLY A 218 6.03 9.22 14.41
C GLY A 218 5.31 8.08 13.68
N ILE A 219 5.79 7.69 12.50
CA ILE A 219 5.24 6.54 11.75
C ILE A 219 5.30 5.26 12.59
N LEU A 220 6.45 4.98 13.21
CA LEU A 220 6.63 3.78 14.00
C LEU A 220 5.77 3.79 15.26
N LYS A 221 5.65 4.92 15.97
CA LYS A 221 4.80 5.07 17.16
C LYS A 221 3.34 4.76 16.85
N HIS A 222 2.82 5.34 15.77
CA HIS A 222 1.41 5.27 15.37
C HIS A 222 1.10 4.11 14.40
N ALA A 223 2.06 3.21 14.14
CA ALA A 223 1.94 2.18 13.09
C ALA A 223 0.67 1.32 13.18
N LYS A 224 0.24 0.98 14.40
CA LYS A 224 -0.97 0.17 14.63
C LYS A 224 -2.25 0.93 14.27
N ALA A 225 -2.38 2.18 14.71
CA ALA A 225 -3.49 3.05 14.31
C ALA A 225 -3.47 3.33 12.80
N LEU A 226 -2.29 3.53 12.21
CA LEU A 226 -2.11 3.70 10.77
C LEU A 226 -2.64 2.49 9.99
N ASN A 227 -2.45 1.25 10.47
CA ASN A 227 -2.91 0.06 9.76
C ASN A 227 -4.42 0.10 9.45
N ALA A 228 -5.25 0.71 10.31
CA ALA A 228 -6.68 0.81 10.03
C ALA A 228 -6.98 1.57 8.72
N ILE A 229 -6.12 2.51 8.35
CA ILE A 229 -6.28 3.38 7.17
C ILE A 229 -5.41 2.89 6.00
N THR A 230 -4.19 2.43 6.27
CA THR A 230 -3.21 2.00 5.26
C THR A 230 -3.36 0.53 4.85
N ASN A 231 -4.05 -0.26 5.65
CA ASN A 231 -4.30 -1.69 5.47
C ASN A 231 -5.78 -2.02 5.72
N PRO A 232 -6.71 -1.37 5.00
CA PRO A 232 -8.09 -1.22 5.45
C PRO A 232 -8.99 -2.44 5.17
N SER A 233 -8.41 -3.60 4.85
CA SER A 233 -9.17 -4.80 4.46
C SER A 233 -8.76 -6.00 5.30
N THR A 234 -9.67 -6.94 5.52
CA THR A 234 -9.34 -8.22 6.19
C THR A 234 -8.33 -9.05 5.40
N ASN A 235 -8.19 -8.79 4.09
CA ASN A 235 -7.22 -9.41 3.20
C ASN A 235 -5.81 -8.79 3.34
N SER A 236 -5.69 -7.53 3.74
CA SER A 236 -4.42 -6.85 4.06
C SER A 236 -3.59 -7.65 5.07
N TYR A 237 -4.25 -8.20 6.07
CA TYR A 237 -3.62 -8.99 7.14
C TYR A 237 -3.31 -10.44 6.74
N LYS A 238 -3.68 -10.86 5.52
CA LYS A 238 -3.19 -12.09 4.90
C LYS A 238 -1.87 -11.84 4.14
N ARG A 239 -1.59 -10.58 3.78
CA ARG A 239 -0.29 -10.14 3.23
C ARG A 239 0.73 -9.94 4.34
N LEU A 240 0.36 -9.27 5.44
CA LEU A 240 1.23 -8.94 6.58
C LEU A 240 1.56 -10.17 7.46
N ILE A 241 2.19 -11.17 6.85
CA ILE A 241 2.73 -12.35 7.51
C ILE A 241 4.23 -12.47 7.19
N PRO A 242 5.07 -13.01 8.10
CA PRO A 242 6.48 -13.23 7.81
C PRO A 242 6.72 -14.07 6.55
N GLY A 243 7.84 -13.82 5.84
CA GLY A 243 8.33 -14.67 4.75
C GLY A 243 7.90 -14.32 3.31
N PHE A 244 7.24 -13.19 3.07
CA PHE A 244 6.76 -12.76 1.73
C PHE A 244 7.11 -11.31 1.38
N GLU A 245 8.25 -10.80 1.86
CA GLU A 245 8.69 -9.39 1.74
C GLU A 245 7.72 -8.35 2.35
N ALA A 246 6.65 -8.80 3.00
CA ALA A 246 5.72 -7.97 3.73
C ALA A 246 6.31 -7.60 5.12
N PRO A 247 6.39 -6.31 5.46
CA PRO A 247 7.00 -5.89 6.70
C PRO A 247 6.01 -6.02 7.86
N VAL A 248 6.33 -6.88 8.82
CA VAL A 248 5.51 -7.05 10.03
C VAL A 248 6.12 -6.34 11.24
N LEU A 249 7.41 -6.02 11.19
CA LEU A 249 8.17 -5.49 12.31
C LEU A 249 8.20 -3.96 12.26
N ARG A 250 7.84 -3.31 13.38
CA ARG A 250 7.92 -1.85 13.57
C ARG A 250 9.38 -1.41 13.78
N ALA A 251 10.17 -1.58 12.74
CA ALA A 251 11.57 -1.21 12.67
C ALA A 251 11.84 -0.41 11.39
N TYR A 252 12.97 0.30 11.39
CA TYR A 252 13.49 0.99 10.21
C TYR A 252 14.91 0.56 9.87
N SER A 253 15.25 0.60 8.58
CA SER A 253 16.58 0.23 8.08
C SER A 253 16.86 0.82 6.69
N ALA A 254 18.13 1.08 6.38
CA ALA A 254 18.56 1.42 5.02
C ALA A 254 18.75 0.20 4.12
N ARG A 255 19.08 -0.96 4.70
CA ARG A 255 19.44 -2.17 3.94
C ARG A 255 18.35 -3.23 3.95
N ASN A 256 17.59 -3.29 5.04
CA ASN A 256 16.68 -4.40 5.29
C ASN A 256 15.27 -4.14 4.71
N ARG A 257 14.73 -5.17 4.05
CA ARG A 257 13.37 -5.21 3.48
C ARG A 257 12.31 -5.82 4.41
N SER A 258 12.62 -6.11 5.66
CA SER A 258 11.64 -6.69 6.62
C SER A 258 11.07 -5.68 7.61
N GLY A 259 11.66 -4.48 7.71
CA GLY A 259 11.15 -3.38 8.53
C GLY A 259 9.97 -2.64 7.87
N ALA A 260 9.05 -2.15 8.71
CA ALA A 260 7.90 -1.32 8.31
C ALA A 260 8.32 -0.07 7.53
N VAL A 261 9.49 0.49 7.87
CA VAL A 261 10.06 1.66 7.20
C VAL A 261 11.41 1.32 6.60
N ARG A 262 11.61 1.66 5.32
CA ARG A 262 12.90 1.54 4.64
C ARG A 262 13.43 2.92 4.28
N ILE A 263 14.76 3.03 4.24
CA ILE A 263 15.46 4.23 3.77
C ILE A 263 16.16 3.88 2.46
N PRO A 264 15.58 4.23 1.29
CA PRO A 264 16.18 3.89 0.01
C PRO A 264 17.58 4.48 -0.15
N TRP A 265 18.49 3.67 -0.69
CA TRP A 265 19.85 4.11 -0.97
C TRP A 265 19.86 5.15 -2.11
N THR A 266 20.64 6.22 -1.92
CA THR A 266 20.88 7.27 -2.92
C THR A 266 22.07 8.12 -2.49
N GLU A 267 22.87 8.56 -3.46
CA GLU A 267 23.93 9.55 -3.27
C GLU A 267 23.40 10.99 -3.31
N SER A 268 22.26 11.21 -3.98
CA SER A 268 21.70 12.56 -4.14
C SER A 268 20.91 12.99 -2.90
N PRO A 269 21.26 14.14 -2.26
CA PRO A 269 20.47 14.75 -1.20
C PRO A 269 19.00 14.98 -1.59
N LYS A 270 18.75 15.30 -2.86
CA LYS A 270 17.41 15.58 -3.40
C LYS A 270 16.54 14.33 -3.52
N ALA A 271 17.12 13.13 -3.44
CA ALA A 271 16.38 11.87 -3.52
C ALA A 271 16.23 11.18 -2.14
N LYS A 272 16.75 11.78 -1.06
CA LYS A 272 16.62 11.27 0.31
C LYS A 272 15.15 11.31 0.73
N ARG A 273 14.66 10.15 1.19
CA ARG A 273 13.25 9.90 1.46
C ARG A 273 13.07 8.74 2.45
N VAL A 274 11.86 8.62 2.97
CA VAL A 274 11.42 7.55 3.86
C VAL A 274 10.37 6.72 3.12
N GLU A 275 10.49 5.39 3.14
CA GLU A 275 9.59 4.45 2.46
C GLU A 275 8.76 3.68 3.50
N ALA A 276 7.47 3.95 3.62
CA ALA A 276 6.55 3.12 4.41
C ALA A 276 6.08 1.94 3.56
N ARG A 277 6.38 0.71 3.99
CA ARG A 277 6.18 -0.50 3.18
C ARG A 277 4.99 -1.37 3.57
N PHE A 278 4.44 -1.12 4.76
CA PHE A 278 3.25 -1.81 5.24
C PHE A 278 1.97 -1.45 4.47
N PRO A 279 1.73 -0.22 3.94
CA PRO A 279 0.50 0.08 3.22
C PRO A 279 0.29 -0.86 2.03
N ASP A 280 -0.97 -1.07 1.68
CA ASP A 280 -1.36 -1.89 0.54
C ASP A 280 -2.37 -1.17 -0.36
N PRO A 281 -2.56 -1.65 -1.60
CA PRO A 281 -3.40 -0.94 -2.56
C PRO A 281 -4.89 -0.97 -2.23
N ALA A 282 -5.36 -1.68 -1.20
CA ALA A 282 -6.75 -1.57 -0.76
C ALA A 282 -7.04 -0.22 -0.08
N ALA A 283 -5.99 0.48 0.39
CA ALA A 283 -6.08 1.80 0.98
C ALA A 283 -6.74 2.83 0.06
N ASN A 284 -7.58 3.69 0.65
CA ASN A 284 -7.95 4.95 0.01
C ASN A 284 -6.69 5.83 -0.04
N PRO A 285 -6.15 6.18 -1.22
CA PRO A 285 -4.84 6.81 -1.32
C PRO A 285 -4.81 8.18 -0.62
N TYR A 286 -5.90 8.95 -0.68
CA TYR A 286 -5.97 10.26 -0.02
C TYR A 286 -5.86 10.14 1.50
N LEU A 287 -6.62 9.22 2.11
CA LEU A 287 -6.59 9.00 3.57
C LEU A 287 -5.25 8.37 3.99
N CYS A 288 -4.73 7.43 3.20
CA CYS A 288 -3.44 6.80 3.45
C CYS A 288 -2.29 7.81 3.52
N TYR A 289 -2.17 8.66 2.49
CA TYR A 289 -1.07 9.63 2.42
C TYR A 289 -1.22 10.72 3.49
N ALA A 290 -2.45 11.18 3.73
CA ALA A 290 -2.74 12.12 4.81
C ALA A 290 -2.39 11.54 6.18
N ALA A 291 -2.80 10.30 6.49
CA ALA A 291 -2.52 9.67 7.77
C ALA A 291 -1.01 9.48 7.99
N LEU A 292 -0.27 9.04 6.97
CA LEU A 292 1.19 8.91 7.02
C LEU A 292 1.87 10.27 7.25
N LEU A 293 1.41 11.33 6.57
CA LEU A 293 1.92 12.69 6.78
C LEU A 293 1.68 13.14 8.22
N MET A 294 0.46 13.00 8.72
CA MET A 294 0.07 13.42 10.08
C MET A 294 0.88 12.69 11.14
N ALA A 295 1.07 11.37 11.01
CA ALA A 295 1.90 10.59 11.94
C ALA A 295 3.35 11.08 11.94
N GLY A 296 3.94 11.30 10.77
CA GLY A 296 5.31 11.79 10.69
C GLY A 296 5.47 13.24 11.20
N LEU A 297 4.47 14.09 11.02
CA LEU A 297 4.46 15.44 11.59
C LEU A 297 4.34 15.42 13.12
N ASP A 298 3.53 14.52 13.69
CA ASP A 298 3.50 14.29 15.15
C ASP A 298 4.89 13.89 15.67
N GLY A 299 5.53 12.96 14.94
CA GLY A 299 6.92 12.56 15.13
C GLY A 299 7.87 13.74 15.29
N ILE A 300 7.90 14.63 14.29
CA ILE A 300 8.74 15.84 14.27
C ILE A 300 8.39 16.78 15.43
N LYS A 301 7.10 17.07 15.64
CA LYS A 301 6.63 18.02 16.66
C LYS A 301 7.01 17.60 18.07
N HIS A 302 6.88 16.30 18.37
CA HIS A 302 7.16 15.74 19.69
C HIS A 302 8.57 15.14 19.81
N LYS A 303 9.39 15.26 18.76
CA LYS A 303 10.77 14.74 18.71
C LYS A 303 10.86 13.26 19.07
N ILE A 304 9.93 12.46 18.53
CA ILE A 304 9.81 11.04 18.86
C ILE A 304 11.00 10.29 18.27
N ASP A 305 11.82 9.70 19.13
CA ASP A 305 12.95 8.87 18.73
C ASP A 305 12.45 7.54 18.11
N PRO A 306 12.84 7.20 16.87
CA PRO A 306 12.49 5.90 16.26
C PRO A 306 13.23 4.71 16.89
N GLY A 307 14.16 4.96 17.82
CA GLY A 307 15.05 3.95 18.38
C GLY A 307 16.21 3.61 17.44
N PRO A 308 17.03 2.60 17.80
CA PRO A 308 18.13 2.17 16.96
C PRO A 308 17.61 1.53 15.65
N ALA A 309 18.30 1.80 14.54
CA ALA A 309 18.03 1.14 13.26
C ALA A 309 18.32 -0.37 13.35
N SER A 310 17.57 -1.17 12.60
CA SER A 310 17.81 -2.63 12.53
C SER A 310 18.49 -3.01 11.21
N ASP A 311 19.82 -3.12 11.24
CA ASP A 311 20.64 -3.47 10.06
C ASP A 311 20.80 -4.98 9.82
N LYS A 312 20.35 -5.82 10.76
CA LYS A 312 20.29 -7.28 10.57
C LYS A 312 19.08 -7.62 9.70
N ASP A 313 19.16 -8.66 8.87
CA ASP A 313 17.94 -9.25 8.30
C ASP A 313 17.08 -9.75 9.47
N LEU A 314 15.87 -9.23 9.58
CA LEU A 314 15.03 -9.52 10.74
C LEU A 314 14.38 -10.91 10.61
N TYR A 315 14.33 -11.49 9.40
CA TYR A 315 13.82 -12.85 9.21
C TYR A 315 14.79 -13.93 9.72
N ASP A 316 16.08 -13.60 9.83
CA ASP A 316 17.12 -14.50 10.32
C ASP A 316 17.35 -14.36 11.84
N LEU A 317 16.59 -13.50 12.51
CA LEU A 317 16.69 -13.39 13.97
C LEU A 317 16.13 -14.64 14.66
N PRO A 318 16.76 -15.09 15.76
CA PRO A 318 16.19 -16.12 16.61
C PRO A 318 14.77 -15.75 17.06
N PRO A 319 13.84 -16.72 17.21
CA PRO A 319 12.45 -16.43 17.61
C PRO A 319 12.31 -15.58 18.87
N GLU A 320 13.23 -15.73 19.83
CA GLU A 320 13.24 -14.94 21.07
C GLU A 320 13.57 -13.45 20.82
N GLU A 321 14.53 -13.16 19.93
CA GLU A 321 14.86 -11.78 19.53
C GLU A 321 13.74 -11.17 18.68
N LEU A 322 13.12 -11.98 17.81
CA LEU A 322 12.00 -11.56 16.96
C LEU A 322 10.76 -11.18 17.79
N ALA A 323 10.45 -11.95 18.84
CA ALA A 323 9.31 -11.71 19.72
C ALA A 323 9.43 -10.40 20.53
N ALA A 324 10.64 -9.88 20.72
CA ALA A 324 10.88 -8.63 21.42
C ALA A 324 10.63 -7.39 20.53
N ILE A 325 10.52 -7.56 19.21
CA ILE A 325 10.32 -6.44 18.27
C ILE A 325 8.83 -6.19 18.11
N PRO A 326 8.34 -4.96 18.37
CA PRO A 326 6.93 -4.63 18.19
C PRO A 326 6.48 -4.88 16.74
N THR A 327 5.27 -5.40 16.56
CA THR A 327 4.70 -5.64 15.22
C THR A 327 3.59 -4.65 14.88
N VAL A 328 3.30 -4.55 13.57
CA VAL A 328 2.03 -4.01 13.06
C VAL A 328 0.86 -4.89 13.51
N CYS A 329 -0.38 -4.43 13.30
CA CYS A 329 -1.57 -5.20 13.64
C CYS A 329 -1.65 -6.51 12.85
N GLY A 330 -2.14 -7.58 13.50
CA GLY A 330 -2.37 -8.89 12.89
C GLY A 330 -3.78 -9.07 12.33
N SER A 331 -4.69 -8.11 12.56
CA SER A 331 -6.06 -8.13 12.02
C SER A 331 -6.62 -6.72 11.82
N LEU A 332 -7.67 -6.62 11.00
CA LEU A 332 -8.40 -5.36 10.82
C LEU A 332 -9.10 -4.93 12.12
N ARG A 333 -9.65 -5.89 12.88
CA ARG A 333 -10.22 -5.68 14.22
C ARG A 333 -9.23 -4.96 15.14
N GLU A 334 -8.04 -5.55 15.31
CA GLU A 334 -6.99 -4.95 16.14
C GLU A 334 -6.66 -3.54 15.66
N ALA A 335 -6.53 -3.33 14.35
CA ALA A 335 -6.20 -2.02 13.82
C ALA A 335 -7.28 -0.96 14.10
N LEU A 336 -8.58 -1.33 14.00
CA LEU A 336 -9.67 -0.42 14.34
C LEU A 336 -9.68 -0.07 15.83
N GLU A 337 -9.46 -1.06 16.71
CA GLU A 337 -9.35 -0.83 18.15
C GLU A 337 -8.14 0.04 18.51
N GLU A 338 -7.02 -0.11 17.80
CA GLU A 338 -5.82 0.71 18.00
C GLU A 338 -6.00 2.13 17.43
N LEU A 339 -6.70 2.29 16.30
CA LEU A 339 -7.09 3.60 15.79
C LEU A 339 -8.00 4.33 16.79
N GLU A 340 -8.96 3.63 17.41
CA GLU A 340 -9.83 4.23 18.42
C GLU A 340 -9.04 4.79 19.63
N LYS A 341 -7.98 4.09 20.03
CA LYS A 341 -7.12 4.48 21.16
C LYS A 341 -6.10 5.58 20.83
N ASP A 342 -5.70 5.71 19.56
CA ASP A 342 -4.57 6.55 19.14
C ASP A 342 -4.88 7.37 17.87
N MET A 343 -6.07 8.00 17.82
CA MET A 343 -6.44 8.88 16.69
C MET A 343 -6.05 10.35 16.87
N ASP A 344 -5.60 10.78 18.05
CA ASP A 344 -5.41 12.20 18.37
C ASP A 344 -4.43 12.91 17.42
N PHE A 345 -3.40 12.21 16.94
CA PHE A 345 -2.43 12.76 15.99
C PHE A 345 -3.07 13.11 14.63
N LEU A 346 -4.15 12.43 14.23
CA LEU A 346 -4.89 12.68 12.99
C LEU A 346 -5.80 13.92 13.11
N LEU A 347 -6.26 14.23 14.33
CA LEU A 347 -7.17 15.34 14.59
C LEU A 347 -6.47 16.70 14.59
N ALA A 348 -5.13 16.73 14.58
CA ALA A 348 -4.38 17.97 14.59
C ALA A 348 -4.69 18.83 13.34
N GLY A 349 -5.01 20.11 13.55
CA GLY A 349 -5.33 21.05 12.48
C GLY A 349 -6.64 20.75 11.74
N ASP A 350 -7.55 19.98 12.35
CA ASP A 350 -8.83 19.56 11.78
C ASP A 350 -8.70 18.86 10.42
N VAL A 351 -7.55 18.20 10.20
CA VAL A 351 -7.23 17.46 8.98
C VAL A 351 -8.16 16.27 8.83
N PHE A 352 -8.16 15.41 9.83
CA PHE A 352 -9.22 14.43 10.05
C PHE A 352 -10.16 14.95 11.13
N THR A 353 -11.45 14.70 10.98
CA THR A 353 -12.42 14.95 12.05
C THR A 353 -12.74 13.66 12.76
N LYS A 354 -13.05 13.75 14.06
CA LYS A 354 -13.48 12.59 14.85
C LYS A 354 -14.69 11.90 14.21
N GLY A 355 -15.67 12.67 13.73
CA GLY A 355 -16.84 12.12 13.05
C GLY A 355 -16.53 11.43 11.72
N GLN A 356 -15.50 11.86 10.97
CA GLN A 356 -15.02 11.14 9.79
C GLN A 356 -14.42 9.79 10.19
N LEU A 357 -13.55 9.77 11.21
CA LEU A 357 -12.89 8.54 11.68
C LEU A 357 -13.88 7.55 12.27
N GLU A 358 -14.82 7.99 13.10
CA GLU A 358 -15.89 7.14 13.66
C GLU A 358 -16.76 6.53 12.55
N SER A 359 -17.13 7.33 11.55
CA SER A 359 -17.90 6.82 10.40
C SER A 359 -17.10 5.84 9.54
N TYR A 360 -15.81 6.12 9.36
CA TYR A 360 -14.89 5.22 8.67
C TYR A 360 -14.78 3.87 9.41
N MET A 361 -14.57 3.91 10.73
CA MET A 361 -14.49 2.70 11.55
C MET A 361 -15.80 1.91 11.52
N ALA A 362 -16.96 2.57 11.56
CA ALA A 362 -18.26 1.91 11.47
C ALA A 362 -18.39 1.08 10.19
N ILE A 363 -18.02 1.64 9.02
CA ILE A 363 -18.02 0.91 7.74
C ILE A 363 -17.06 -0.29 7.80
N LYS A 364 -15.89 -0.13 8.42
CA LYS A 364 -14.89 -1.20 8.52
C LYS A 364 -15.27 -2.30 9.49
N TRP A 365 -16.02 -2.00 10.55
CA TRP A 365 -16.57 -3.01 11.44
C TRP A 365 -17.54 -3.94 10.72
N GLU A 366 -18.34 -3.45 9.75
CA GLU A 366 -19.19 -4.30 8.91
C GLU A 366 -18.36 -5.33 8.12
N GLU A 367 -17.23 -4.92 7.54
CA GLU A 367 -16.31 -5.83 6.83
C GLU A 367 -15.67 -6.86 7.79
N VAL A 368 -15.32 -6.46 9.01
CA VAL A 368 -14.80 -7.36 10.04
C VAL A 368 -15.83 -8.42 10.40
N TYR A 369 -17.06 -8.03 10.71
CA TYR A 369 -18.11 -8.98 11.09
C TYR A 369 -18.50 -9.90 9.94
N ALA A 370 -18.56 -9.38 8.70
CA ALA A 370 -18.81 -10.21 7.53
C ALA A 370 -17.75 -11.31 7.37
N TYR A 371 -16.47 -10.98 7.58
CA TYR A 371 -15.37 -11.94 7.52
C TYR A 371 -15.42 -12.94 8.69
N GLU A 372 -15.57 -12.46 9.93
CA GLU A 372 -15.52 -13.31 11.13
C GLU A 372 -16.73 -14.23 11.29
N HIS A 373 -17.90 -13.84 10.76
CA HIS A 373 -19.12 -14.65 10.85
C HIS A 373 -19.34 -15.57 9.63
N THR A 374 -18.42 -15.58 8.66
CA THR A 374 -18.50 -16.46 7.49
C THR A 374 -17.56 -17.66 7.67
N PRO A 375 -18.07 -18.91 7.72
CA PRO A 375 -17.23 -20.10 7.79
C PRO A 375 -16.21 -20.18 6.66
N HIS A 376 -14.97 -20.56 6.97
CA HIS A 376 -13.86 -20.59 6.02
C HIS A 376 -13.52 -22.01 5.58
N PRO A 377 -13.20 -22.28 4.29
CA PRO A 377 -12.89 -23.64 3.81
C PRO A 377 -11.80 -24.39 4.61
N ILE A 378 -10.82 -23.68 5.16
CA ILE A 378 -9.76 -24.28 5.99
C ILE A 378 -10.29 -24.89 7.29
N GLU A 379 -11.39 -24.35 7.84
CA GLU A 379 -12.01 -24.85 9.07
C GLU A 379 -12.63 -26.23 8.85
N TYR A 380 -13.13 -26.52 7.64
CA TYR A 380 -13.60 -27.86 7.30
C TYR A 380 -12.44 -28.86 7.26
N GLN A 381 -11.28 -28.48 6.73
CA GLN A 381 -10.10 -29.34 6.76
C GLN A 381 -9.64 -29.63 8.19
N MET A 382 -9.72 -28.65 9.10
CA MET A 382 -9.22 -28.79 10.47
C MET A 382 -10.24 -29.41 11.44
N TYR A 383 -11.53 -29.12 11.27
CA TYR A 383 -12.55 -29.32 12.31
C TYR A 383 -13.81 -30.03 11.82
N TYR A 384 -13.96 -30.41 10.53
CA TYR A 384 -15.20 -31.04 10.08
C TYR A 384 -15.50 -32.37 10.79
N SER A 385 -14.45 -33.09 11.18
CA SER A 385 -14.54 -34.41 11.84
C SER A 385 -14.25 -34.35 13.34
N CYS A 386 -14.25 -33.17 13.97
CA CYS A 386 -13.87 -33.01 15.38
C CYS A 386 -14.85 -33.62 16.37
#